data_AF-B1HW03-F1
#
_entry.id   AF-B1HW03-F1
#
_cell.length_a   1.000
_cell.length_b   1.000
_cell.length_c   1.000
_cell.angle_alpha   90.00
_cell.angle_beta   90.00
_cell.angle_gamma   90.00
#
_symmetry.space_group_name_H-M   'P 1'
#
loop_
_entity.id
_entity.type
_entity.pdbx_description
1 polymer ?
#
loop_
_entity_poly.entity_id
_entity_poly.type
_entity_poly.pdbx_seq_one_letter_code
_entity_poly.pdbx_strand_id
1 'polypeptide(L)'
;MIITSDNTATNVLIDVVGMEFLNDYFRQIGLQETLLQRKMMDVERLAMGLDNFTSAWDMAHLFTRIYQQDLLAPPYNRLVIDILNRQRAHEGLKRYLVDDVKLAHKTGGLDTVDHDVGIVYSNSIDYLIGVFITNVTENELARQLIGRFSKVVYDHMMEQREEQQ
;
A
#
# COMPACT_ATOMS: atom_id res chain seq x y z
N MET A 1 8.67 -0.28 -10.42
CA MET A 1 8.24 0.34 -9.15
C MET A 1 7.02 -0.36 -8.53
N ILE A 2 5.79 -0.24 -9.03
CA ILE A 2 4.60 -0.72 -8.27
C ILE A 2 4.45 -2.25 -8.27
N ILE A 3 4.35 -2.89 -9.44
CA ILE A 3 3.99 -4.31 -9.62
C ILE A 3 4.92 -5.29 -8.90
N THR A 4 6.22 -4.98 -8.84
CA THR A 4 7.27 -5.85 -8.26
C THR A 4 8.10 -5.16 -7.18
N SER A 5 7.75 -3.94 -6.79
CA SER A 5 8.55 -3.13 -5.86
C SER A 5 9.99 -2.82 -6.32
N ASP A 6 10.23 -2.71 -7.63
CA ASP A 6 11.57 -2.44 -8.18
C ASP A 6 12.18 -1.11 -7.68
N ASN A 7 13.24 -1.23 -6.87
CA ASN A 7 13.95 -0.11 -6.23
C ASN A 7 14.69 0.79 -7.23
N THR A 8 15.25 0.23 -8.30
CA THR A 8 15.98 1.01 -9.32
C THR A 8 15.02 1.93 -10.06
N ALA A 9 13.88 1.40 -10.50
CA ALA A 9 12.83 2.19 -11.13
C ALA A 9 12.29 3.28 -10.20
N THR A 10 12.11 2.98 -8.90
CA THR A 10 11.72 3.99 -7.89
C THR A 10 12.76 5.11 -7.81
N ASN A 11 14.05 4.76 -7.72
CA ASN A 11 15.13 5.73 -7.58
C ASN A 11 15.26 6.63 -8.82
N VAL A 12 15.07 6.09 -10.03
CA VAL A 12 15.03 6.89 -11.26
C VAL A 12 13.87 7.89 -11.25
N LEU A 13 12.68 7.49 -10.79
CA LEU A 13 11.54 8.41 -10.67
C LEU A 13 11.79 9.50 -9.60
N ILE A 14 12.44 9.15 -8.49
CA ILE A 14 12.86 10.13 -7.48
C ILE A 14 13.85 11.12 -8.08
N ASP A 15 14.78 10.69 -8.93
CA ASP A 15 15.74 11.58 -9.60
C ASP A 15 15.09 12.53 -10.61
N VAL A 16 14.06 12.06 -11.31
CA VAL A 16 13.32 12.88 -12.28
C VAL A 16 12.45 13.93 -11.59
N VAL A 17 11.80 13.59 -10.47
CA VAL A 17 10.80 14.45 -9.81
C VAL A 17 11.42 15.30 -8.70
N GLY A 18 12.37 14.75 -7.93
CA GLY A 18 12.95 15.36 -6.75
C GLY A 18 12.20 15.07 -5.45
N MET A 19 12.93 14.78 -4.38
CA MET A 19 12.35 14.47 -3.05
C MET A 19 11.61 15.66 -2.43
N GLU A 20 12.12 16.88 -2.61
CA GLU A 20 11.49 18.10 -2.09
C GLU A 20 10.08 18.27 -2.68
N PHE A 21 9.98 18.20 -4.00
CA PHE A 21 8.70 18.25 -4.70
C PHE A 21 7.75 17.13 -4.26
N LEU A 22 8.24 15.90 -4.13
CA LEU A 22 7.42 14.77 -3.65
C LEU A 22 6.87 15.04 -2.25
N ASN A 23 7.71 15.50 -1.31
CA ASN A 23 7.28 15.79 0.06
C ASN A 23 6.30 16.97 0.15
N ASP A 24 6.48 17.99 -0.69
CA ASP A 24 5.52 19.11 -0.79
C ASP A 24 4.18 18.62 -1.35
N TYR A 25 4.22 17.77 -2.37
CA TYR A 25 3.03 17.17 -2.96
C TYR A 25 2.29 16.26 -1.96
N PHE A 26 3.01 15.43 -1.19
CA PHE A 26 2.43 14.60 -0.14
C PHE A 26 1.62 15.44 0.85
N ARG A 27 2.20 16.54 1.34
CA ARG A 27 1.50 17.50 2.22
C ARG A 27 0.29 18.13 1.54
N GLN A 28 0.41 18.52 0.27
CA GLN A 28 -0.67 19.13 -0.52
C GLN A 28 -1.88 18.22 -0.66
N ILE A 29 -1.67 16.92 -0.85
CA ILE A 29 -2.77 15.94 -0.99
C ILE A 29 -3.26 15.38 0.36
N GLY A 30 -2.68 15.83 1.48
CA GLY A 30 -3.15 15.50 2.83
C GLY A 30 -2.39 14.36 3.52
N LEU A 31 -1.25 13.91 3.01
CA LEU A 31 -0.39 12.93 3.68
C LEU A 31 0.55 13.66 4.65
N GLN A 32 0.15 13.73 5.92
CA GLN A 32 0.82 14.58 6.92
C GLN A 32 2.00 13.89 7.61
N GLU A 33 2.02 12.56 7.61
CA GLU A 33 3.02 11.73 8.27
C GLU A 33 3.95 11.02 7.26
N THR A 34 3.68 11.21 5.96
CA THR A 34 4.46 10.66 4.86
C THR A 34 5.63 11.56 4.51
N LEU A 35 6.84 11.03 4.61
CA LEU A 35 8.08 11.76 4.37
C LEU A 35 9.11 10.86 3.67
N LEU A 36 9.65 11.32 2.54
CA LEU A 36 10.72 10.68 1.79
C LEU A 36 12.05 11.43 2.03
N GLN A 37 12.97 10.81 2.77
CA GLN A 37 14.27 11.41 3.09
C GLN A 37 15.46 10.68 2.47
N ARG A 38 15.24 9.49 1.91
CA ARG A 38 16.29 8.70 1.25
C ARG A 38 15.76 7.89 0.07
N LYS A 39 16.67 7.55 -0.84
CA LYS A 39 16.40 6.60 -1.91
C LYS A 39 16.25 5.19 -1.36
N MET A 40 15.69 4.31 -2.18
CA MET A 40 15.60 2.89 -1.85
C MET A 40 17.00 2.31 -1.73
N MET A 41 17.24 1.53 -0.66
CA MET A 41 18.52 0.92 -0.29
C MET A 41 19.69 1.89 -0.03
N ASP A 42 19.40 3.19 0.20
CA ASP A 42 20.41 4.17 0.62
C ASP A 42 20.75 4.00 2.11
N VAL A 43 21.74 3.16 2.39
CA VAL A 43 22.19 2.83 3.75
C VAL A 43 22.99 3.96 4.40
N GLU A 44 23.61 4.83 3.60
CA GLU A 44 24.41 5.96 4.11
C GLU A 44 23.52 7.00 4.76
N ARG A 45 22.43 7.40 4.08
CA ARG A 45 21.44 8.30 4.66
C ARG A 45 20.72 7.68 5.85
N LEU A 46 20.41 6.38 5.77
CA LEU A 46 19.81 5.65 6.89
C LEU A 46 20.71 5.70 8.14
N ALA A 47 22.01 5.51 7.99
CA ALA A 47 22.99 5.61 9.07
C ALA A 47 23.09 7.03 9.67
N MET A 48 22.69 8.06 8.92
CA MET A 48 22.57 9.45 9.40
C MET A 48 21.22 9.74 10.08
N GLY A 49 20.36 8.72 10.26
CA GLY A 49 19.04 8.86 10.85
C GLY A 49 17.97 9.43 9.91
N LEU A 50 18.25 9.48 8.59
CA LEU A 50 17.30 9.92 7.58
C LEU A 50 16.61 8.69 6.98
N ASP A 51 15.33 8.50 7.29
CA ASP A 51 14.53 7.38 6.77
C ASP A 51 13.23 7.87 6.13
N ASN A 52 12.49 6.94 5.54
CA ASN A 52 11.20 7.19 4.93
C ASN A 52 10.08 6.78 5.90
N PHE A 53 9.13 7.67 6.10
CA PHE A 53 8.02 7.48 7.04
C PHE A 53 6.68 7.59 6.33
N THR A 54 5.67 6.94 6.91
CA THR A 54 4.25 7.01 6.55
C THR A 54 3.44 6.49 7.73
N SER A 55 2.12 6.65 7.68
CA SER A 55 1.21 5.98 8.60
C SER A 55 0.11 5.20 7.89
N ALA A 56 -0.58 4.35 8.66
CA ALA A 56 -1.76 3.66 8.19
C ALA A 56 -2.88 4.65 7.81
N TRP A 57 -2.98 5.79 8.50
CA TRP A 57 -3.97 6.83 8.21
C TRP A 57 -3.70 7.54 6.89
N ASP A 58 -2.45 7.95 6.65
CA ASP A 58 -2.06 8.54 5.37
C ASP A 58 -2.32 7.60 4.20
N MET A 59 -2.02 6.30 4.36
CA MET A 59 -2.25 5.33 3.31
C MET A 59 -3.74 5.02 3.11
N ALA A 60 -4.55 5.01 4.17
CA ALA A 60 -6.01 4.93 4.05
C ALA A 60 -6.59 6.13 3.30
N HIS A 61 -6.11 7.34 3.59
CA HIS A 61 -6.49 8.56 2.88
C HIS A 61 -6.08 8.51 1.40
N LEU A 62 -4.83 8.16 1.11
CA LEU A 62 -4.32 8.03 -0.27
C LEU A 62 -5.16 7.03 -1.08
N PHE A 63 -5.40 5.83 -0.55
CA PHE A 63 -6.16 4.82 -1.25
C PHE A 63 -7.65 5.20 -1.39
N THR A 64 -8.22 5.96 -0.44
CA THR A 64 -9.59 6.48 -0.56
C THR A 64 -9.70 7.40 -1.76
N ARG A 65 -8.73 8.31 -1.92
CA ARG A 65 -8.65 9.26 -3.03
C ARG A 65 -8.37 8.56 -4.37
N ILE A 66 -7.56 7.50 -4.37
CA ILE A 66 -7.37 6.61 -5.55
C ILE A 66 -8.69 5.94 -5.96
N TYR A 67 -9.43 5.38 -4.99
CA TYR A 67 -10.71 4.73 -5.23
C TYR A 67 -11.76 5.71 -5.78
N GLN A 68 -11.80 6.92 -5.23
CA GLN A 68 -12.68 8.02 -5.67
C GLN A 68 -12.26 8.62 -7.02
N GLN A 69 -11.06 8.31 -7.52
CA GLN A 69 -10.52 8.79 -8.79
C GLN A 69 -10.47 10.33 -8.88
N ASP A 70 -10.01 10.97 -7.80
CA ASP A 70 -10.01 12.44 -7.68
C ASP A 70 -8.61 13.05 -7.44
N LEU A 71 -7.55 12.25 -7.64
CA LEU A 71 -6.15 12.70 -7.53
C LEU A 71 -5.53 13.09 -8.87
N LEU A 72 -5.84 12.36 -9.94
CA LEU A 72 -5.20 12.52 -11.25
C LEU A 72 -6.24 12.81 -12.32
N ALA A 73 -5.78 13.16 -13.52
CA ALA A 73 -6.67 13.23 -14.68
C ALA A 73 -7.27 11.85 -15.00
N PRO A 74 -8.48 11.78 -15.59
CA PRO A 74 -9.21 10.52 -15.81
C PRO A 74 -8.41 9.36 -16.44
N PRO A 75 -7.57 9.54 -17.48
CA PRO A 75 -6.79 8.43 -18.03
C PRO A 75 -5.80 7.84 -17.02
N TYR A 76 -5.26 8.66 -16.11
CA TYR A 76 -4.27 8.23 -15.12
C TYR A 76 -4.92 7.60 -13.89
N ASN A 77 -6.13 8.01 -13.50
CA ASN A 77 -6.86 7.35 -12.40
C ASN A 77 -7.09 5.86 -12.69
N ARG A 78 -7.53 5.54 -13.91
CA ARG A 78 -7.72 4.15 -14.35
C ARG A 78 -6.40 3.38 -14.40
N LEU A 79 -5.34 4.03 -14.88
CA LEU A 79 -4.01 3.45 -14.98
C LEU A 79 -3.44 3.07 -13.60
N VAL A 80 -3.60 3.93 -12.58
CA VAL A 80 -3.12 3.64 -11.22
C VAL A 80 -3.80 2.39 -10.65
N ILE A 81 -5.13 2.30 -10.76
CA ILE A 81 -5.87 1.13 -10.30
C ILE A 81 -5.45 -0.13 -11.07
N ASP A 82 -5.31 -0.05 -12.40
CA ASP A 82 -4.86 -1.18 -13.22
C ASP A 82 -3.45 -1.66 -12.82
N ILE A 83 -2.51 -0.75 -12.59
CA ILE A 83 -1.15 -1.10 -12.16
C ILE A 83 -1.17 -1.76 -10.76
N LEU A 84 -1.92 -1.22 -9.81
CA LEU A 84 -2.03 -1.76 -8.46
C LEU A 84 -2.68 -3.17 -8.45
N ASN A 85 -3.64 -3.42 -9.34
CA ASN A 85 -4.27 -4.74 -9.50
C ASN A 85 -3.32 -5.81 -10.06
N ARG A 86 -2.21 -5.39 -10.69
CA ARG A 86 -1.21 -6.30 -11.26
C ARG A 86 -0.10 -6.66 -10.27
N GLN A 87 -0.20 -6.22 -9.01
CA GLN A 87 0.74 -6.58 -7.95
C GLN A 87 0.94 -8.10 -7.88
N ARG A 88 2.18 -8.54 -7.70
CA ARG A 88 2.55 -9.97 -7.71
C ARG A 88 2.84 -10.55 -6.33
N ALA A 89 3.05 -9.69 -5.32
CA ALA A 89 3.29 -10.14 -3.96
C ALA A 89 1.95 -10.51 -3.28
N HIS A 90 1.65 -11.80 -3.18
CA HIS A 90 0.37 -12.29 -2.60
C HIS A 90 0.50 -12.87 -1.19
N GLU A 91 1.68 -12.73 -0.56
CA GLU A 91 1.98 -13.28 0.76
C GLU A 91 1.34 -12.49 1.92
N GLY A 92 0.83 -11.28 1.66
CA GLY A 92 0.20 -10.39 2.64
C GLY A 92 -1.33 -10.47 2.60
N LEU A 93 -1.99 -9.38 2.20
CA LEU A 93 -3.46 -9.25 2.26
C LEU A 93 -4.18 -10.36 1.47
N LYS A 94 -3.61 -10.82 0.35
CA LYS A 94 -4.23 -11.86 -0.50
C LYS A 94 -4.04 -13.29 0.02
N ARG A 95 -3.16 -13.51 1.01
CA ARG A 95 -2.64 -14.84 1.36
C ARG A 95 -3.70 -15.91 1.60
N TYR A 96 -4.80 -15.54 2.26
CA TYR A 96 -5.88 -16.46 2.63
C TYR A 96 -7.22 -16.10 1.98
N LEU A 97 -7.20 -15.26 0.94
CA LEU A 97 -8.36 -14.96 0.13
C LEU A 97 -8.34 -15.91 -1.07
N VAL A 98 -9.19 -16.93 -1.03
CA VAL A 98 -9.23 -18.03 -2.02
C VAL A 98 -10.14 -17.74 -3.21
N ASP A 99 -11.08 -16.81 -3.07
CA ASP A 99 -11.96 -16.39 -4.16
C ASP A 99 -11.18 -15.58 -5.19
N ASP A 100 -11.75 -15.39 -6.39
CA ASP A 100 -11.21 -14.48 -7.44
C ASP A 100 -11.39 -13.01 -7.03
N VAL A 101 -10.86 -12.67 -5.85
CA VAL A 101 -10.89 -11.34 -5.25
C VAL A 101 -9.88 -10.49 -5.98
N LYS A 102 -10.40 -9.45 -6.62
CA LYS A 102 -9.57 -8.42 -7.22
C LYS A 102 -9.06 -7.49 -6.12
N LEU A 103 -7.74 -7.38 -6.03
CA LEU A 103 -7.05 -6.59 -5.01
C LEU A 103 -6.07 -5.63 -5.68
N ALA A 104 -6.34 -4.34 -5.58
CA ALA A 104 -5.42 -3.28 -5.98
C ALA A 104 -4.58 -2.87 -4.77
N HIS A 105 -3.31 -3.27 -4.70
CA HIS A 105 -2.53 -3.09 -3.48
C HIS A 105 -1.05 -2.81 -3.69
N LYS A 106 -0.41 -2.32 -2.63
CA LYS A 106 1.03 -2.14 -2.55
C LYS A 106 1.56 -2.69 -1.23
N THR A 107 2.52 -3.59 -1.35
CA THR A 107 3.32 -4.12 -0.25
C THR A 107 4.49 -3.20 0.10
N GLY A 108 4.95 -3.23 1.34
CA GLY A 108 6.20 -2.64 1.79
C GLY A 108 6.88 -3.58 2.76
N GLY A 109 8.17 -3.84 2.58
CA GLY A 109 8.89 -4.77 3.44
C GLY A 109 10.37 -4.40 3.53
N LEU A 110 10.90 -4.42 4.75
CA LEU A 110 12.32 -4.38 5.08
C LEU A 110 12.57 -5.40 6.20
N ASP A 111 13.81 -5.50 6.68
CA ASP A 111 14.19 -6.46 7.72
C ASP A 111 13.33 -6.36 9.00
N THR A 112 12.83 -5.16 9.33
CA THR A 112 12.08 -4.90 10.56
C THR A 112 10.62 -4.48 10.36
N VAL A 113 10.13 -4.48 9.12
CA VAL A 113 8.75 -4.07 8.80
C VAL A 113 8.15 -4.94 7.70
N ASP A 114 6.86 -5.25 7.82
CA ASP A 114 6.03 -5.73 6.71
C ASP A 114 4.69 -5.00 6.75
N HIS A 115 4.32 -4.44 5.62
CA HIS A 115 3.11 -3.65 5.41
C HIS A 115 2.44 -4.09 4.12
N ASP A 116 1.12 -3.98 4.08
CA ASP A 116 0.36 -4.15 2.86
C ASP A 116 -0.93 -3.33 2.96
N VAL A 117 -1.22 -2.56 1.91
CA VAL A 117 -2.39 -1.68 1.83
C VAL A 117 -3.03 -1.78 0.45
N GLY A 118 -4.35 -1.87 0.42
CA GLY A 118 -5.08 -2.03 -0.83
C GLY A 118 -6.57 -1.76 -0.76
N ILE A 119 -7.16 -1.76 -1.95
CA ILE A 119 -8.60 -1.78 -2.18
C ILE A 119 -8.97 -3.20 -2.59
N VAL A 120 -9.87 -3.80 -1.81
CA VAL A 120 -10.50 -5.08 -2.12
C VAL A 120 -11.77 -4.79 -2.89
N TYR A 121 -11.87 -5.34 -4.10
CA TYR A 121 -13.09 -5.31 -4.91
C TYR A 121 -13.83 -6.63 -4.75
N SER A 122 -15.12 -6.56 -4.44
CA SER A 122 -15.95 -7.74 -4.25
C SER A 122 -17.32 -7.58 -4.90
N ASN A 123 -18.09 -8.65 -4.96
CA ASN A 123 -19.47 -8.61 -5.44
C ASN A 123 -20.47 -8.06 -4.39
N SER A 124 -19.99 -7.72 -3.20
CA SER A 124 -20.80 -7.23 -2.08
C SER A 124 -20.52 -5.75 -1.83
N ILE A 125 -19.37 -5.47 -1.22
CA ILE A 125 -18.91 -4.15 -0.83
C ILE A 125 -17.42 -4.05 -1.15
N ASP A 126 -17.05 -2.97 -1.80
CA ASP A 126 -15.64 -2.61 -1.98
C ASP A 126 -15.15 -1.94 -0.69
N TYR A 127 -13.96 -2.31 -0.23
CA TYR A 127 -13.41 -1.76 1.00
C TYR A 127 -11.90 -1.58 0.94
N LEU A 128 -11.40 -0.72 1.82
CA LEU A 128 -9.98 -0.45 1.98
C LEU A 128 -9.46 -1.16 3.22
N ILE A 129 -8.24 -1.69 3.12
CA ILE A 129 -7.54 -2.30 4.24
C ILE A 129 -6.05 -1.96 4.15
N GLY A 130 -5.47 -1.54 5.26
CA GLY A 130 -4.05 -1.33 5.43
C GLY A 130 -3.59 -1.95 6.74
N VAL A 131 -2.59 -2.83 6.68
CA VAL A 131 -2.01 -3.47 7.87
C VAL A 131 -0.52 -3.14 7.92
N PHE A 132 -0.10 -2.55 9.04
CA PHE A 132 1.26 -2.07 9.26
C PHE A 132 1.85 -2.78 10.46
N ILE A 133 2.85 -3.65 10.24
CA ILE A 133 3.57 -4.33 11.29
C ILE A 133 5.01 -3.83 11.30
N THR A 134 5.43 -3.26 12.42
CA THR A 134 6.77 -2.74 12.67
C THR A 134 7.47 -3.53 13.78
N ASN A 135 8.78 -3.36 13.92
CA ASN A 135 9.61 -4.12 14.88
C ASN A 135 9.49 -5.64 14.67
N VAL A 136 9.36 -6.04 13.40
CA VAL A 136 9.29 -7.43 12.97
C VAL A 136 10.66 -8.07 13.19
N THR A 137 10.69 -9.26 13.77
CA THR A 137 11.89 -10.11 13.86
C THR A 137 11.82 -11.30 12.88
N GLU A 138 10.62 -11.63 12.40
CA GLU A 138 10.36 -12.71 11.45
C GLU A 138 9.31 -12.25 10.41
N ASN A 139 9.78 -11.81 9.24
CA ASN A 139 8.93 -11.27 8.16
C ASN A 139 7.84 -12.25 7.70
N GLU A 140 8.12 -13.54 7.70
CA GLU A 140 7.14 -14.56 7.31
C GLU A 140 5.96 -14.62 8.28
N LEU A 141 6.20 -14.53 9.59
CA LEU A 141 5.13 -14.46 10.58
C LEU A 141 4.31 -13.17 10.46
N ALA A 142 4.97 -12.04 10.14
CA ALA A 142 4.30 -10.77 9.91
C ALA A 142 3.36 -10.85 8.70
N ARG A 143 3.83 -11.40 7.57
CA ARG A 143 3.02 -11.61 6.36
C ARG A 143 1.82 -12.53 6.61
N GLN A 144 2.02 -13.62 7.34
CA GLN A 144 0.92 -14.47 7.78
C GLN A 144 -0.08 -13.71 8.66
N LEU A 145 0.38 -12.84 9.55
CA LEU A 145 -0.49 -12.04 10.40
C LEU A 145 -1.30 -11.01 9.58
N ILE A 146 -0.66 -10.35 8.60
CA ILE A 146 -1.35 -9.48 7.62
C ILE A 146 -2.45 -10.26 6.91
N GLY A 147 -2.14 -11.46 6.39
CA GLY A 147 -3.11 -12.31 5.74
C GLY A 147 -4.27 -12.70 6.65
N ARG A 148 -4.01 -13.04 7.92
CA ARG A 148 -5.06 -13.40 8.89
C ARG A 148 -5.98 -12.22 9.18
N PHE A 149 -5.44 -11.02 9.37
CA PHE A 149 -6.26 -9.81 9.54
C PHE A 149 -7.12 -9.55 8.30
N SER A 150 -6.52 -9.65 7.11
CA SER A 150 -7.24 -9.50 5.85
C SER A 150 -8.41 -10.47 5.72
N LYS A 151 -8.19 -11.74 6.07
CA LYS A 151 -9.25 -12.75 6.05
C LYS A 151 -10.40 -12.43 7.01
N VAL A 152 -10.10 -12.06 8.26
CA VAL A 152 -11.14 -11.71 9.24
C VAL A 152 -11.98 -10.54 8.76
N VAL A 153 -11.36 -9.51 8.18
CA VAL A 153 -12.08 -8.36 7.62
C VAL A 153 -12.89 -8.76 6.40
N TYR A 154 -12.33 -9.56 5.49
CA TYR A 154 -13.03 -10.04 4.30
C TYR A 154 -14.28 -10.83 4.68
N ASP A 155 -14.15 -11.83 5.55
CA ASP A 155 -15.25 -12.68 5.99
C ASP A 155 -16.38 -11.82 6.60
N HIS A 156 -16.03 -10.86 7.48
CA HIS A 156 -17.01 -9.94 8.06
C HIS A 156 -17.73 -9.06 7.02
N MET A 157 -16.98 -8.52 6.05
CA MET A 157 -17.56 -7.68 4.99
C MET A 157 -18.45 -8.48 4.03
N MET A 158 -18.18 -9.78 3.85
CA MET A 158 -19.02 -10.65 3.03
C MET A 158 -20.30 -11.08 3.76
N GLU A 159 -20.24 -11.36 5.07
CA GLU A 159 -21.40 -11.71 5.90
C GLU A 159 -22.46 -10.59 5.96
N GLN A 160 -22.04 -9.31 6.04
CA GLN A 160 -22.99 -8.17 6.06
C GLN A 160 -23.92 -8.08 4.84
N ARG A 161 -23.64 -8.81 3.76
CA ARG A 161 -24.52 -8.93 2.59
C ARG A 161 -25.71 -9.83 2.84
N GLU A 162 -25.51 -10.93 3.57
CA GLU A 162 -26.52 -11.96 3.77
C GLU A 162 -27.63 -11.48 4.71
N GLU A 163 -27.31 -10.59 5.65
CA GLU A 163 -28.28 -10.01 6.59
C GLU A 163 -29.11 -8.86 5.99
N GLN A 164 -28.72 -8.31 4.84
CA GLN A 164 -29.41 -7.20 4.17
C GLN A 164 -30.27 -7.63 2.97
N GLN A 165 -30.35 -8.93 2.68
CA GLN A 165 -31.25 -9.53 1.69
C GLN A 165 -32.45 -10.20 2.36
#